data_AF-A0A1I4EC42-F1
#
_entry.id   AF-A0A1I4EC42-F1
#
_cell.length_a   1.000
_cell.length_b   1.000
_cell.length_c   1.000
_cell.angle_alpha   90.00
_cell.angle_beta   90.00
_cell.angle_gamma   90.00
#
_symmetry.space_group_name_H-M   'P 1'
#
loop_
_entity.id
_entity.type
_entity.pdbx_description
1 polymer ?
#
loop_
_entity_poly.entity_id
_entity_poly.type
_entity_poly.pdbx_seq_one_letter_code
_entity_poly.pdbx_strand_id
1 'polypeptide(L)'
;MQATAYTYDPATRSGSVLLDDGTPLPFDAEAFDAGGLRLLRPGQRVRIETETETSAGTGTGTGTGAEGGRRRITLVTLQTF
;
A
#
# COMPACT_ATOMS: atom_id res chain seq x y z
N MET A 1 7.11 0.82 6.41
CA MET A 1 6.92 2.26 6.10
C MET A 1 5.64 2.77 6.76
N GLN A 2 5.47 4.09 6.89
CA GLN A 2 4.25 4.69 7.45
C GLN A 2 3.32 5.17 6.34
N ALA A 3 2.02 5.19 6.60
CA ALA A 3 1.01 5.70 5.69
C ALA A 3 -0.26 6.14 6.44
N THR A 4 -1.20 6.72 5.71
CA THR A 4 -2.52 7.09 6.24
C THR A 4 -3.60 6.33 5.50
N ALA A 5 -4.50 5.65 6.22
CA ALA A 5 -5.67 5.01 5.62
C ALA A 5 -6.51 6.02 4.83
N TYR A 6 -6.80 5.72 3.57
CA TYR A 6 -7.56 6.61 2.68
C TYR A 6 -8.97 6.09 2.41
N THR A 7 -9.06 4.84 1.97
CA THR A 7 -10.31 4.13 1.76
C THR A 7 -10.27 2.78 2.47
N TYR A 8 -11.44 2.30 2.90
CA TYR A 8 -11.59 0.97 3.47
C TYR A 8 -13.01 0.46 3.19
N ASP A 9 -13.11 -0.71 2.58
CA ASP A 9 -14.36 -1.45 2.44
C ASP A 9 -14.36 -2.62 3.44
N PRO A 10 -15.25 -2.61 4.45
CA PRO A 10 -15.34 -3.70 5.42
C PRO A 10 -15.87 -5.01 4.84
N ALA A 11 -16.56 -5.00 3.70
CA ALA A 11 -17.08 -6.21 3.07
C ALA A 11 -15.96 -7.02 2.39
N THR A 12 -15.00 -6.35 1.76
CA THR A 12 -13.87 -6.98 1.06
C THR A 12 -12.57 -6.94 1.85
N ARG A 13 -12.51 -6.16 2.94
CA ARG A 13 -11.28 -5.85 3.70
C ARG A 13 -10.16 -5.26 2.85
N SER A 14 -10.52 -4.57 1.78
CA SER A 14 -9.58 -3.91 0.88
C SER A 14 -9.71 -2.40 0.96
N GLY A 15 -8.74 -1.69 0.42
CA GLY A 15 -8.75 -0.24 0.41
C GLY A 15 -7.48 0.35 -0.15
N SER A 16 -7.17 1.55 0.31
CA SER A 16 -5.95 2.23 -0.06
C SER A 16 -5.42 3.06 1.10
N VAL A 17 -4.11 3.31 1.06
CA VAL A 17 -3.42 4.22 1.96
C VAL A 17 -2.76 5.33 1.14
N LEU A 18 -2.56 6.50 1.74
CA LEU A 18 -1.72 7.55 1.20
C LEU A 18 -0.32 7.41 1.77
N LEU A 19 0.67 7.34 0.88
CA LEU A 19 2.06 7.52 1.22
C LEU A 19 2.33 8.97 1.65
N ASP A 20 3.51 9.23 2.22
CA ASP A 20 3.87 10.57 2.70
C ASP A 20 3.96 11.61 1.56
N ASP A 21 4.17 11.18 0.32
CA ASP A 21 4.12 12.02 -0.89
C ASP A 21 2.70 12.23 -1.45
N GLY A 22 1.68 11.65 -0.80
CA GLY A 22 0.28 11.71 -1.23
C GLY A 22 -0.11 10.68 -2.27
N THR A 23 0.80 9.79 -2.69
CA THR A 23 0.47 8.73 -3.66
C THR A 23 -0.47 7.70 -3.01
N PRO A 24 -1.64 7.41 -3.61
CA PRO A 24 -2.50 6.33 -3.15
C PRO A 24 -1.90 4.98 -3.53
N LEU A 25 -1.81 4.07 -2.56
CA LEU A 25 -1.37 2.70 -2.77
C LEU A 25 -2.45 1.71 -2.28
N PRO A 26 -2.97 0.84 -3.16
CA PRO A 26 -4.02 -0.10 -2.78
C PRO A 26 -3.47 -1.26 -1.94
N PHE A 27 -4.31 -1.78 -1.05
CA PHE A 27 -4.09 -3.05 -0.35
C PHE A 27 -5.29 -3.97 -0.55
N ASP A 28 -5.02 -5.26 -0.59
CA ASP A 28 -6.01 -6.32 -0.65
C ASP A 28 -6.31 -6.91 0.75
N ALA A 29 -7.26 -7.83 0.80
CA ALA A 29 -7.64 -8.51 2.04
C ALA A 29 -6.47 -9.27 2.68
N GLU A 30 -5.60 -9.88 1.87
CA GLU A 30 -4.45 -10.66 2.34
C GLU A 30 -3.49 -9.76 3.14
N ALA A 31 -3.15 -8.59 2.60
CA ALA A 31 -2.31 -7.62 3.28
C ALA A 31 -2.96 -7.05 4.56
N PHE A 32 -4.27 -6.86 4.54
CA PHE A 32 -5.01 -6.38 5.71
C PHE A 32 -5.06 -7.43 6.83
N ASP A 33 -5.39 -8.67 6.48
CA ASP A 33 -5.52 -9.78 7.43
C ASP A 33 -4.16 -10.14 8.06
N ALA A 34 -3.07 -10.00 7.32
CA ALA A 34 -1.71 -10.19 7.84
C ALA A 34 -1.37 -9.25 9.01
N GLY A 35 -1.99 -8.07 9.09
CA GLY A 35 -1.72 -7.08 10.13
C GLY A 35 -2.58 -7.21 11.39
N GLY A 36 -3.51 -8.17 11.46
CA GLY A 36 -4.31 -8.47 12.64
C GLY A 36 -5.37 -7.42 13.01
N LEU A 37 -5.68 -6.49 12.10
CA LEU A 37 -6.70 -5.46 12.31
C LEU A 37 -8.11 -6.04 12.11
N ARG A 38 -9.11 -5.52 12.83
CA ARG A 38 -10.53 -5.85 12.61
C ARG A 38 -11.22 -4.89 11.65
N LEU A 39 -10.90 -3.59 11.77
CA LEU A 39 -11.47 -2.50 10.98
C LEU A 39 -10.39 -1.43 10.82
N LEU A 40 -10.52 -0.62 9.77
CA LEU A 40 -9.69 0.55 9.52
C LEU A 40 -10.57 1.78 9.35
N ARG A 41 -10.18 2.90 9.95
CA ARG A 41 -10.85 4.19 9.72
C ARG A 41 -10.05 5.01 8.71
N PRO A 42 -10.69 5.61 7.69
CA PRO A 42 -10.05 6.67 6.91
C PRO A 42 -9.44 7.75 7.83
N GLY A 43 -8.22 8.20 7.52
CA GLY A 43 -7.42 9.11 8.33
C GLY A 43 -6.57 8.44 9.42
N GLN A 44 -6.72 7.14 9.65
CA GLN A 44 -5.91 6.41 10.64
C GLN A 44 -4.45 6.25 10.17
N ARG A 45 -3.50 6.52 11.08
CA ARG A 45 -2.08 6.25 10.86
C ARG A 45 -1.80 4.75 10.99
N VAL A 46 -1.07 4.21 10.02
CA VAL A 46 -0.77 2.78 9.91
C VAL A 46 0.68 2.56 9.50
N ARG A 47 1.22 1.42 9.92
CA ARG A 47 2.45 0.87 9.36
C ARG A 47 2.08 -0.10 8.24
N ILE A 48 2.79 -0.01 7.13
CA ILE A 48 2.68 -0.97 6.02
C ILE A 48 4.02 -1.56 5.63
N GLU A 49 3.99 -2.73 5.04
CA GLU A 49 5.13 -3.36 4.37
C GLU A 49 4.81 -3.53 2.89
N THR A 50 5.83 -3.40 2.03
CA THR A 50 5.66 -3.49 0.58
C THR A 50 6.74 -4.31 -0.06
N GLU A 51 6.34 -5.05 -1.08
CA GLU A 51 7.24 -5.69 -2.02
C GLU A 51 7.28 -4.89 -3.32
N THR A 52 8.46 -4.80 -3.92
CA THR A 52 8.63 -4.20 -5.25
C THR A 52 8.74 -5.32 -6.26
N GLU A 53 7.79 -5.40 -7.18
CA GLU A 53 7.92 -6.27 -8.34
C GLU A 53 8.92 -5.61 -9.30
N THR A 54 10.17 -6.09 -9.30
CA THR A 54 11.14 -5.67 -10.31
C THR A 54 10.80 -6.37 -11.61
N SER A 55 10.15 -5.64 -12.53
CA SER A 55 9.95 -6.12 -13.90
C SER A 55 11.32 -6.25 -14.57
N ALA A 56 11.90 -7.45 -14.55
CA ALA A 56 13.08 -7.75 -15.35
C ALA A 56 12.66 -7.74 -16.83
N GLY A 57 12.88 -6.62 -17.54
CA GLY A 57 12.46 -6.51 -18.93
C GLY A 57 13.03 -5.30 -19.66
N THR A 58 14.09 -5.55 -20.42
CA THR A 58 14.59 -4.83 -21.61
C THR A 58 13.54 -3.99 -22.33
N GLY A 59 13.80 -2.69 -22.53
CA GLY A 59 12.97 -1.85 -23.41
C GLY A 59 13.38 -0.38 -23.46
N THR A 60 14.12 -0.01 -24.50
CA THR A 60 14.41 1.36 -24.93
C THR A 60 13.12 2.17 -25.09
N GLY A 61 12.96 3.24 -24.31
CA GLY A 61 11.83 4.15 -24.45
C GLY A 61 12.04 5.45 -23.69
N THR A 62 12.34 6.53 -24.41
CA THR A 62 12.28 7.92 -23.92
C THR A 62 10.88 8.24 -23.41
N GLY A 63 10.71 8.31 -22.10
CA GLY A 63 9.48 8.71 -21.43
C GLY A 63 9.77 9.16 -20.00
N THR A 64 9.30 10.35 -19.66
CA THR A 64 9.52 11.08 -18.40
C THR A 64 9.22 10.23 -17.17
N GLY A 65 10.26 9.96 -16.36
CA GLY A 65 10.21 9.75 -14.91
C GLY A 65 9.15 8.81 -14.34
N ALA A 66 9.37 7.50 -14.46
CA ALA A 66 8.85 6.53 -13.50
C ALA A 66 9.72 5.26 -13.52
N GLU A 67 10.94 5.36 -13.00
CA GLU A 67 11.67 4.17 -12.53
C GLU A 67 10.94 3.64 -11.28
N GLY A 68 9.95 2.77 -11.46
CA GLY A 68 9.14 2.30 -10.35
C GLY A 68 8.56 0.94 -10.63
N GLY A 69 9.25 -0.11 -10.17
CA GLY A 69 8.64 -1.43 -10.06
C GLY A 69 7.28 -1.33 -9.35
N ARG A 70 6.32 -2.16 -9.77
CA ARG A 70 4.96 -2.11 -9.23
C ARG A 70 5.05 -2.50 -7.75
N ARG A 71 4.72 -1.56 -6.85
CA ARG A 71 4.77 -1.81 -5.39
C ARG A 71 3.45 -2.45 -4.95
N ARG A 72 3.52 -3.57 -4.23
CA ARG A 72 2.37 -4.24 -3.61
C ARG A 72 2.48 -4.16 -2.09
N ILE A 73 1.39 -3.80 -1.40
CA ILE A 73 1.32 -3.86 0.07
C ILE A 73 1.14 -5.32 0.50
N THR A 74 1.91 -5.76 1.49
CA THR A 74 1.85 -7.12 2.06
C THR A 74 1.41 -7.14 3.53
N LEU A 75 1.42 -5.99 4.20
CA LEU A 75 0.99 -5.84 5.59
C LEU A 75 0.35 -4.47 5.79
N VAL A 76 -0.77 -4.41 6.52
CA VAL A 76 -1.34 -3.17 7.09
C VAL A 76 -1.62 -3.35 8.57
N THR A 77 -0.88 -2.67 9.44
CA THR A 77 -1.00 -2.82 10.90
C THR A 77 -1.05 -1.48 11.65
N LEU A 78 -1.40 -1.53 12.95
CA LEU A 78 -1.40 -0.35 13.81
C LEU A 78 0.02 0.21 13.89
N GLN A 79 0.12 1.53 13.83
CA GLN A 79 1.34 2.19 14.22
C GLN A 79 1.47 2.12 15.76
N THR A 80 2.42 1.33 16.24
CA THR A 80 2.85 1.30 17.64
C THR A 80 4.12 2.13 17.82
N PHE A 81 4.33 2.65 19.03
CA PHE A 81 5.50 3.46 19.40
C PHE A 81 6.67 2.59 19.84
#